data_AF-A0AAU6K967-F1
#
_entry.id   AF-A0AAU6K967-F1
#
_cell.length_a   1.000
_cell.length_b   1.000
_cell.length_c   1.000
_cell.angle_alpha   90.00
_cell.angle_beta   90.00
_cell.angle_gamma   90.00
#
_symmetry.space_group_name_H-M   'P 1'
#
loop_
_entity.id
_entity.type
_entity.pdbx_description
1 polymer ?
#
loop_
_entity_poly.entity_id
_entity_poly.type
_entity_poly.pdbx_seq_one_letter_code
_entity_poly.pdbx_strand_id
1 'polypeptide(L)'
;MVRPVDAYLDYIEAQELGPEGSPNIESTTYLPDMFFKNNRADTAWQWMKKIYGERELQHVNSSQGPDGDYPEVSFTLVSQTVEGLMGIAPDAADHRVTTQSRLPSGMKWLQAADVPVGTGTITVRHDGATRTTLTNNARGGAYQWEARFPGVHKKIKVNGVPQRVRTKTVGGVTYTYATPTVRAGATAVVQVAD
;
A
#
# COMPACT_ATOMS: atom_id res chain seq x y z
N MET A 1 21.70 -12.01 -9.42
CA MET A 1 20.83 -13.19 -9.59
C MET A 1 19.40 -12.70 -9.43
N VAL A 2 18.60 -12.74 -10.49
CA VAL A 2 17.16 -12.41 -10.42
C VAL A 2 16.51 -13.47 -9.54
N ARG A 3 15.65 -13.09 -8.57
CA ARG A 3 15.01 -14.09 -7.72
C ARG A 3 14.07 -14.92 -8.60
N PRO A 4 13.94 -16.24 -8.40
CA PRO A 4 13.01 -17.07 -9.19
C PRO A 4 11.57 -16.51 -9.24
N VAL A 5 11.15 -15.84 -8.15
CA VAL A 5 9.86 -15.14 -8.11
C VAL A 5 9.77 -14.00 -9.12
N ASP A 6 10.82 -13.18 -9.28
CA ASP A 6 10.79 -12.00 -10.15
C ASP A 6 10.60 -12.41 -11.63
N ALA A 7 11.26 -13.49 -12.07
CA ALA A 7 11.09 -14.02 -13.42
C ALA A 7 9.68 -14.60 -13.67
N TYR A 8 9.08 -15.21 -12.65
CA TYR A 8 7.72 -15.73 -12.76
C TYR A 8 6.67 -14.60 -12.77
N LEU A 9 6.92 -13.50 -12.05
CA LEU A 9 6.10 -12.30 -12.11
C LEU A 9 6.14 -11.64 -13.49
N ASP A 10 7.34 -11.55 -14.09
CA ASP A 10 7.50 -11.03 -15.45
C ASP A 10 6.78 -11.92 -16.47
N TYR A 11 6.82 -13.24 -16.27
CA TYR A 11 6.06 -14.19 -17.09
C TYR A 11 4.54 -13.95 -16.98
N ILE A 12 4.00 -13.85 -15.76
CA ILE A 12 2.57 -13.58 -15.54
C ILE A 12 2.18 -12.26 -16.21
N GLU A 13 2.96 -11.18 -15.99
CA GLU A 13 2.70 -9.88 -16.62
C GLU A 13 2.66 -9.99 -18.14
N ALA A 14 3.61 -10.72 -18.74
CA ALA A 14 3.67 -10.92 -20.18
C ALA A 14 2.51 -11.77 -20.72
N GLN A 15 2.03 -12.78 -19.97
CA GLN A 15 0.86 -13.56 -20.37
C GLN A 15 -0.42 -12.72 -20.34
N GLU A 16 -0.64 -11.96 -19.27
CA GLU A 16 -1.84 -11.14 -19.11
C GLU A 16 -1.90 -9.94 -20.07
N LEU A 17 -0.74 -9.43 -20.49
CA LEU A 17 -0.65 -8.41 -21.55
C LEU A 17 -0.66 -9.00 -22.98
N GLY A 18 -0.53 -10.32 -23.09
CA GLY A 18 -0.47 -11.04 -24.35
C GLY A 18 -1.85 -11.30 -24.98
N PRO A 19 -1.88 -11.93 -26.17
CA PRO A 19 -3.14 -12.23 -26.86
C PRO A 19 -4.04 -13.21 -26.11
N GLU A 20 -3.48 -14.01 -25.21
CA GLU A 20 -4.19 -14.97 -24.36
C GLU A 20 -4.49 -14.40 -22.95
N GLY A 21 -4.28 -13.11 -22.75
CA GLY A 21 -4.61 -12.43 -21.50
C GLY A 21 -6.08 -12.56 -21.15
N SER A 22 -6.39 -12.59 -19.86
CA SER A 22 -7.77 -12.85 -19.44
C SER A 22 -8.71 -11.74 -19.94
N PRO A 23 -9.82 -12.10 -20.62
CA PRO A 23 -10.81 -11.10 -21.00
C PRO A 23 -11.69 -10.70 -19.80
N ASN A 24 -11.67 -11.49 -18.72
CA ASN A 24 -12.47 -11.29 -17.52
C ASN A 24 -11.78 -10.26 -16.60
N ILE A 25 -12.41 -9.11 -16.41
CA ILE A 25 -11.85 -8.02 -15.60
C ILE A 25 -11.65 -8.45 -14.15
N GLU A 26 -12.53 -9.29 -13.60
CA GLU A 26 -12.49 -9.73 -12.20
C GLU A 26 -11.16 -10.47 -11.90
N SER A 27 -10.70 -11.33 -12.81
CA SER A 27 -9.40 -11.99 -12.67
C SER A 27 -8.22 -10.99 -12.69
N THR A 28 -8.32 -9.97 -13.54
CA THR A 28 -7.33 -8.89 -13.64
C THR A 28 -7.27 -8.06 -12.35
N THR A 29 -8.40 -7.90 -11.65
CA THR A 29 -8.46 -7.09 -10.41
C THR A 29 -7.54 -7.58 -9.29
N TYR A 30 -7.07 -8.83 -9.32
CA TYR A 30 -6.17 -9.38 -8.30
C TYR A 30 -4.68 -9.18 -8.61
N LEU A 31 -4.33 -8.76 -9.84
CA LEU A 31 -2.94 -8.55 -10.23
C LEU A 31 -2.23 -7.47 -9.40
N PRO A 32 -2.84 -6.31 -9.09
CA PRO A 32 -2.18 -5.31 -8.26
C PRO A 32 -1.79 -5.84 -6.87
N ASP A 33 -2.64 -6.61 -6.21
CA ASP A 33 -2.34 -7.20 -4.89
C ASP A 33 -1.13 -8.14 -4.96
N MET A 34 -1.08 -8.95 -6.01
CA MET A 34 0.04 -9.86 -6.26
C MET A 34 1.35 -9.08 -6.45
N PHE A 35 1.34 -8.01 -7.24
CA PHE A 35 2.53 -7.18 -7.45
C PHE A 35 2.93 -6.38 -6.20
N PHE A 36 1.97 -5.84 -5.43
CA PHE A 36 2.27 -5.16 -4.17
C PHE A 36 2.91 -6.09 -3.14
N LYS A 37 2.41 -7.34 -3.02
CA LYS A 37 2.99 -8.37 -2.14
C LYS A 37 4.44 -8.70 -2.49
N ASN A 38 4.83 -8.51 -3.75
CA ASN A 38 6.17 -8.77 -4.26
C ASN A 38 7.04 -7.52 -4.44
N ASN A 39 6.60 -6.37 -3.91
CA ASN A 39 7.33 -5.09 -3.98
C ASN A 39 7.52 -4.54 -5.40
N ARG A 40 6.56 -4.81 -6.29
CA ARG A 40 6.49 -4.31 -7.67
C ARG A 40 5.43 -3.21 -7.78
N ALA A 41 5.59 -2.14 -6.99
CA ALA A 41 4.59 -1.08 -6.86
C ALA A 41 4.26 -0.37 -8.18
N ASP A 42 5.25 -0.17 -9.04
CA ASP A 42 5.04 0.42 -10.37
C ASP A 42 4.16 -0.45 -11.26
N THR A 43 4.44 -1.76 -11.31
CA THR A 43 3.61 -2.72 -12.03
C THR A 43 2.20 -2.79 -11.45
N ALA A 44 2.07 -2.86 -10.12
CA ALA A 44 0.76 -2.84 -9.47
C ALA A 44 -0.06 -1.59 -9.86
N TRP A 45 0.58 -0.43 -9.85
CA TRP A 45 -0.05 0.83 -10.25
C TRP A 45 -0.44 0.87 -11.74
N GLN A 46 0.37 0.28 -12.61
CA GLN A 46 0.02 0.11 -14.02
C GLN A 46 -1.28 -0.69 -14.18
N TRP A 47 -1.42 -1.80 -13.47
CA TRP A 47 -2.64 -2.61 -13.49
C TRP A 47 -3.85 -1.87 -12.93
N MET A 48 -3.70 -1.18 -11.79
CA MET A 48 -4.78 -0.33 -11.24
C MET A 48 -5.28 0.70 -12.25
N LYS A 49 -4.37 1.36 -12.99
CA LYS A 49 -4.75 2.31 -14.05
C LYS A 49 -5.46 1.64 -15.22
N LYS A 50 -5.01 0.46 -15.65
CA LYS A 50 -5.67 -0.32 -16.71
C LYS A 50 -7.10 -0.68 -16.31
N ILE A 51 -7.27 -1.29 -15.12
CA ILE A 51 -8.58 -1.67 -14.57
C ILE A 51 -9.52 -0.45 -14.50
N TYR A 52 -9.06 0.66 -13.93
CA TYR A 52 -9.88 1.88 -13.84
C TYR A 52 -10.20 2.48 -15.22
N GLY A 53 -9.27 2.41 -16.16
CA GLY A 53 -9.45 2.90 -17.53
C GLY A 53 -10.43 2.05 -18.35
N GLU A 54 -10.54 0.76 -18.04
CA GLU A 54 -11.39 -0.20 -18.75
C GLU A 54 -12.77 -0.36 -18.12
N ARG A 55 -13.04 0.25 -16.97
CA ARG A 55 -14.32 0.14 -16.23
C ARG A 55 -15.59 0.47 -17.05
N GLU A 56 -15.48 1.23 -18.14
CA GLU A 56 -16.61 1.60 -18.98
C GLU A 56 -16.78 0.65 -20.18
N LEU A 57 -15.89 -0.34 -20.35
CA LEU A 57 -15.99 -1.35 -21.38
C LEU A 57 -17.10 -2.35 -21.05
N GLN A 58 -17.70 -2.91 -22.10
CA GLN A 58 -18.72 -3.94 -21.95
C GLN A 58 -18.11 -5.20 -21.32
N HIS A 59 -18.73 -5.66 -20.25
CA HIS A 59 -18.32 -6.91 -19.59
C HIS A 59 -18.44 -8.12 -20.52
N VAL A 60 -17.54 -9.10 -20.37
CA VAL A 60 -17.47 -10.32 -21.20
C VAL A 60 -18.76 -11.12 -21.24
N ASN A 61 -19.51 -11.10 -20.13
CA ASN A 61 -20.90 -11.48 -20.15
C ASN A 61 -21.73 -10.28 -20.63
N SER A 62 -22.08 -10.29 -21.92
CA SER A 62 -22.82 -9.20 -22.57
C SER A 62 -24.24 -8.98 -22.04
N SER A 63 -24.76 -9.87 -21.19
CA SER A 63 -26.04 -9.64 -20.50
C SER A 63 -25.91 -8.69 -19.31
N GLN A 64 -24.69 -8.32 -18.93
CA GLN A 64 -24.37 -7.45 -17.81
C GLN A 64 -24.03 -6.04 -18.30
N GLY A 65 -23.91 -5.10 -17.38
CA GLY A 65 -23.44 -3.75 -17.66
C GLY A 65 -21.95 -3.68 -17.97
N PRO A 66 -21.36 -2.47 -17.95
CA PRO A 66 -19.92 -2.28 -18.04
C PRO A 66 -19.15 -2.99 -16.92
N ASP A 67 -17.86 -3.24 -17.15
CA ASP A 67 -16.94 -3.87 -16.18
C ASP A 67 -16.96 -3.17 -14.80
N GLY A 68 -17.14 -1.85 -14.78
CA GLY A 68 -17.18 -1.03 -13.58
C GLY A 68 -18.42 -1.25 -12.69
N ASP A 69 -19.47 -1.89 -13.21
CA ASP A 69 -20.64 -2.27 -12.42
C ASP A 69 -20.37 -3.50 -11.55
N TYR A 70 -19.30 -4.25 -11.85
CA TYR A 70 -18.89 -5.38 -11.04
C TYR A 70 -18.21 -4.89 -9.75
N PRO A 71 -18.67 -5.38 -8.58
CA PRO A 71 -18.17 -4.90 -7.29
C PRO A 71 -16.66 -5.08 -7.16
N GLU A 72 -16.10 -6.17 -7.70
CA GLU A 72 -14.68 -6.50 -7.69
C GLU A 72 -13.81 -5.32 -8.14
N VAL A 73 -14.20 -4.59 -9.19
CA VAL A 73 -13.44 -3.43 -9.69
C VAL A 73 -13.32 -2.36 -8.62
N SER A 74 -14.45 -1.95 -8.04
CA SER A 74 -14.48 -0.87 -7.04
C SER A 74 -13.83 -1.28 -5.71
N PHE A 75 -14.16 -2.47 -5.18
CA PHE A 75 -13.67 -2.92 -3.88
C PHE A 75 -12.16 -3.20 -3.91
N THR A 76 -11.65 -3.80 -4.99
CA THR A 76 -10.20 -4.04 -5.11
C THR A 76 -9.43 -2.74 -5.29
N LEU A 77 -9.90 -1.78 -6.10
CA LEU A 77 -9.22 -0.48 -6.24
C LEU A 77 -9.16 0.30 -4.91
N VAL A 78 -10.22 0.23 -4.09
CA VAL A 78 -10.22 0.83 -2.74
C VAL A 78 -9.22 0.12 -1.83
N SER A 79 -9.26 -1.22 -1.75
CA SER A 79 -8.31 -1.99 -0.94
C SER A 79 -6.86 -1.75 -1.39
N GLN A 80 -6.59 -1.77 -2.69
CA GLN A 80 -5.26 -1.53 -3.27
C GLN A 80 -4.76 -0.11 -3.05
N THR A 81 -5.66 0.86 -2.88
CA THR A 81 -5.27 2.21 -2.47
C THR A 81 -4.82 2.22 -1.00
N VAL A 82 -5.54 1.56 -0.10
CA VAL A 82 -5.29 1.60 1.35
C VAL A 82 -4.22 0.60 1.80
N GLU A 83 -4.35 -0.66 1.41
CA GLU A 83 -3.46 -1.76 1.79
C GLU A 83 -2.27 -1.91 0.81
N GLY A 84 -2.47 -1.55 -0.46
CA GLY A 84 -1.45 -1.58 -1.51
C GLY A 84 -0.53 -0.37 -1.44
N LEU A 85 -0.96 0.75 -2.04
CA LEU A 85 -0.20 2.01 -2.18
C LEU A 85 0.23 2.59 -0.84
N MET A 86 -0.72 2.72 0.11
CA MET A 86 -0.44 3.27 1.44
C MET A 86 0.16 2.24 2.40
N GLY A 87 0.09 0.94 2.08
CA GLY A 87 0.65 -0.12 2.90
C GLY A 87 0.19 -0.10 4.36
N ILE A 88 -1.04 0.32 4.60
CA ILE A 88 -1.66 0.35 5.92
C ILE A 88 -2.06 -1.07 6.28
N ALA A 89 -1.49 -1.61 7.36
CA ALA A 89 -1.85 -2.91 7.90
C ALA A 89 -2.25 -2.74 9.37
N PRO A 90 -3.55 -2.71 9.69
CA PRO A 90 -4.04 -2.58 11.05
C PRO A 90 -3.92 -3.91 11.82
N ASP A 91 -3.67 -3.80 13.11
CA ASP A 91 -3.79 -4.88 14.09
C ASP A 91 -4.59 -4.31 15.27
N ALA A 92 -5.91 -4.36 15.09
CA ALA A 92 -6.86 -3.69 15.98
C ALA A 92 -6.86 -4.31 17.39
N ALA A 93 -6.64 -5.62 17.51
CA ALA A 93 -6.62 -6.32 18.79
C ALA A 93 -5.46 -5.85 19.68
N ASP A 94 -4.29 -5.59 19.09
CA ASP A 94 -3.10 -5.12 19.80
C ASP A 94 -2.96 -3.59 19.82
N HIS A 95 -3.96 -2.83 19.33
CA HIS A 95 -3.88 -1.38 19.13
C HIS A 95 -2.62 -0.97 18.33
N ARG A 96 -2.34 -1.70 17.25
CA ARG A 96 -1.19 -1.49 16.40
C ARG A 96 -1.59 -1.12 14.98
N VAL A 97 -0.72 -0.35 14.35
CA VAL A 97 -0.80 -0.09 12.92
C VAL A 97 0.60 -0.13 12.34
N THR A 98 0.75 -0.82 11.21
CA THR A 98 1.96 -0.74 10.40
C THR A 98 1.67 0.10 9.17
N THR A 99 2.63 0.92 8.76
CA THR A 99 2.58 1.60 7.46
C THR A 99 3.86 1.35 6.69
N GLN A 100 3.76 1.16 5.38
CA GLN A 100 4.91 1.22 4.48
C GLN A 100 4.49 1.87 3.17
N SER A 101 5.14 2.97 2.81
CA SER A 101 4.91 3.61 1.52
C SER A 101 5.27 2.63 0.40
N ARG A 102 4.30 2.32 -0.46
CA ARG A 102 4.49 1.62 -1.73
C ARG A 102 4.05 2.53 -2.89
N LEU A 103 4.28 3.83 -2.77
CA LEU A 103 3.97 4.76 -3.84
C LEU A 103 4.81 4.43 -5.08
N PRO A 104 4.19 4.35 -6.28
CA PRO A 104 4.91 4.12 -7.52
C PRO A 104 5.82 5.31 -7.85
N SER A 105 6.80 5.06 -8.70
CA SER A 105 7.69 6.04 -9.30
C SER A 105 6.89 7.21 -9.88
N GLY A 106 7.29 8.43 -9.49
CA GLY A 106 6.64 9.67 -9.92
C GLY A 106 5.48 10.14 -9.01
N MET A 107 4.93 9.28 -8.15
CA MET A 107 3.92 9.70 -7.17
C MET A 107 4.59 10.36 -5.97
N LYS A 108 4.47 11.69 -5.88
CA LYS A 108 5.18 12.48 -4.86
C LYS A 108 4.61 12.29 -3.45
N TRP A 109 3.30 12.19 -3.33
CA TRP A 109 2.61 12.02 -2.05
C TRP A 109 1.24 11.36 -2.28
N LEU A 110 0.72 10.72 -1.23
CA LEU A 110 -0.65 10.23 -1.15
C LEU A 110 -1.12 10.30 0.30
N GLN A 111 -2.40 10.60 0.51
CA GLN A 111 -3.02 10.63 1.83
C GLN A 111 -4.33 9.86 1.80
N ALA A 112 -4.52 8.99 2.80
CA ALA A 112 -5.79 8.35 3.11
C ALA A 112 -6.26 8.84 4.48
N ALA A 113 -7.47 9.39 4.54
CA ALA A 113 -8.08 9.88 5.77
C ALA A 113 -9.18 8.94 6.25
N ASP A 114 -9.43 8.99 7.56
CA ASP A 114 -10.50 8.24 8.23
C ASP A 114 -10.51 6.73 7.96
N VAL A 115 -9.32 6.14 7.82
CA VAL A 115 -9.16 4.69 7.68
C VAL A 115 -9.51 4.02 9.01
N PRO A 116 -10.49 3.10 9.05
CA PRO A 116 -10.92 2.47 10.29
C PRO A 116 -9.87 1.51 10.85
N VAL A 117 -9.64 1.59 12.17
CA VAL A 117 -8.81 0.66 12.94
C VAL A 117 -9.53 0.40 14.26
N GLY A 118 -10.07 -0.82 14.43
CA GLY A 118 -10.90 -1.12 15.60
C GLY A 118 -12.09 -0.16 15.72
N THR A 119 -12.20 0.56 16.84
CA THR A 119 -13.28 1.52 17.10
C THR A 119 -12.95 2.98 16.72
N GLY A 120 -11.73 3.25 16.27
CA GLY A 120 -11.28 4.58 15.85
C GLY A 120 -10.90 4.64 14.38
N THR A 121 -10.45 5.81 13.94
CA THR A 121 -9.89 5.98 12.59
C THR A 121 -8.50 6.62 12.65
N ILE A 122 -7.74 6.46 11.58
CA ILE A 122 -6.44 7.12 11.38
C ILE A 122 -6.42 7.87 10.04
N THR A 123 -5.58 8.89 9.97
CA THR A 123 -5.18 9.52 8.71
C THR A 123 -3.70 9.25 8.49
N VAL A 124 -3.33 8.74 7.32
CA VAL A 124 -1.93 8.47 6.95
C VAL A 124 -1.60 9.26 5.70
N ARG A 125 -0.44 9.92 5.69
CA ARG A 125 0.15 10.56 4.51
C ARG A 125 1.57 10.06 4.29
N HIS A 126 1.89 9.68 3.07
CA HIS A 126 3.25 9.48 2.62
C HIS A 126 3.71 10.67 1.78
N ASP A 127 4.95 11.12 2.00
CA ASP A 127 5.68 11.99 1.09
C ASP A 127 6.85 11.15 0.54
N GLY A 128 6.64 10.58 -0.65
CA GLY A 128 7.51 9.60 -1.26
C GLY A 128 7.72 8.35 -0.39
N ALA A 129 8.92 7.79 -0.44
CA ALA A 129 9.32 6.59 0.31
C ALA A 129 10.10 6.90 1.59
N THR A 130 10.22 8.16 2.00
CA THR A 130 11.14 8.58 3.07
C THR A 130 10.47 9.34 4.22
N ARG A 131 9.21 9.74 4.08
CA ARG A 131 8.46 10.40 5.15
C ARG A 131 7.02 9.91 5.22
N THR A 132 6.58 9.58 6.43
CA THR A 132 5.19 9.23 6.72
C THR A 132 4.69 10.08 7.88
N THR A 133 3.44 10.53 7.78
CA THR A 133 2.69 11.21 8.85
C THR A 133 1.48 10.36 9.19
N LEU A 134 1.24 10.13 10.48
CA LEU A 134 0.04 9.44 10.98
C LEU A 134 -0.65 10.31 12.02
N THR A 135 -1.95 10.54 11.84
CA THR A 135 -2.85 11.15 12.82
C THR A 135 -3.78 10.08 13.36
N ASN A 136 -3.90 10.00 14.68
CA ASN A 136 -4.90 9.18 15.34
C ASN A 136 -6.17 10.02 15.56
N ASN A 137 -7.23 9.74 14.80
CA ASN A 137 -8.48 10.50 14.84
C ASN A 137 -9.43 10.02 15.95
N ALA A 138 -9.06 8.99 16.71
CA ALA A 138 -9.88 8.48 17.80
C ALA A 138 -10.05 9.50 18.92
N ARG A 139 -11.14 9.37 19.68
CA ARG A 139 -11.43 10.21 20.86
C ARG A 139 -10.67 9.80 22.12
N GLY A 140 -10.09 8.60 22.14
CA GLY A 140 -9.36 8.05 23.28
C GLY A 140 -8.42 6.92 22.88
N GLY A 141 -7.55 6.52 23.80
CA GLY A 141 -6.54 5.48 23.57
C GLY A 141 -5.32 5.98 22.78
N ALA A 142 -4.53 5.03 22.29
CA ALA A 142 -3.35 5.28 21.48
C ALA A 142 -3.09 4.09 20.55
N TYR A 143 -2.46 4.36 19.40
CA TYR A 143 -1.91 3.32 18.55
C TYR A 143 -0.40 3.22 18.73
N GLN A 144 0.11 1.99 18.78
CA GLN A 144 1.51 1.72 18.54
C GLN A 144 1.73 1.63 17.04
N TRP A 145 2.40 2.64 16.48
CA TRP A 145 2.58 2.75 15.04
C TRP A 145 3.97 2.27 14.65
N GLU A 146 4.08 1.24 13.82
CA GLU A 146 5.32 0.85 13.15
C GLU A 146 5.44 1.52 11.78
N ALA A 147 6.23 2.58 11.71
CA ALA A 147 6.53 3.28 10.46
C ALA A 147 7.72 2.59 9.77
N ARG A 148 7.47 1.90 8.65
CA ARG A 148 8.51 1.21 7.86
C ARG A 148 8.90 1.99 6.61
N PHE A 149 10.18 2.01 6.31
CA PHE A 149 10.78 2.61 5.13
C PHE A 149 11.67 1.56 4.45
N PRO A 150 11.43 1.20 3.18
CA PRO A 150 12.26 0.22 2.47
C PRO A 150 13.74 0.62 2.47
N GLY A 151 14.61 -0.37 2.66
CA GLY A 151 16.07 -0.18 2.67
C GLY A 151 16.66 0.12 4.05
N VAL A 152 17.99 0.22 4.07
CA VAL A 152 18.78 0.57 5.26
C VAL A 152 19.15 2.04 5.17
N HIS A 153 18.58 2.87 6.04
CA HIS A 153 18.82 4.31 6.13
C HIS A 153 19.73 4.62 7.32
N LYS A 154 20.63 5.59 7.18
CA LYS A 154 21.58 5.93 8.27
C LYS A 154 20.96 6.75 9.39
N LYS A 155 19.82 7.40 9.13
CA LYS A 155 19.14 8.29 10.07
C LYS A 155 17.64 8.03 10.04
N ILE A 156 17.04 8.13 11.22
CA ILE A 156 15.58 8.16 11.38
C ILE A 156 15.22 9.19 12.45
N LYS A 157 14.16 9.96 12.20
CA LYS A 157 13.64 10.96 13.14
C LYS A 157 12.16 10.69 13.39
N VAL A 158 11.74 10.87 14.64
CA VAL A 158 10.34 10.89 15.06
C VAL A 158 10.04 12.31 15.55
N ASN A 159 9.07 12.98 14.93
CA ASN A 159 8.71 14.38 15.21
C ASN A 159 9.93 15.32 15.20
N GLY A 160 10.84 15.11 14.23
CA GLY A 160 12.07 15.89 14.09
C GLY A 160 13.21 15.46 15.02
N VAL A 161 12.95 14.67 16.07
CA VAL A 161 13.95 14.21 17.04
C VAL A 161 14.64 12.95 16.51
N PRO A 162 15.99 12.93 16.41
CA PRO A 162 16.74 11.73 16.02
C PRO A 162 16.45 10.55 16.94
N GLN A 163 16.32 9.36 16.35
CA GLN A 163 16.13 8.10 17.06
C GLN A 163 17.24 7.12 16.66
N ARG A 164 17.44 6.09 17.50
CA ARG A 164 18.30 4.95 17.14
C ARG A 164 17.73 4.25 15.90
N VAL A 165 18.56 4.06 14.89
CA VAL A 165 18.20 3.28 13.69
C VAL A 165 17.95 1.83 14.09
N ARG A 166 16.83 1.28 13.60
CA ARG A 166 16.47 -0.13 13.72
C ARG A 166 16.08 -0.63 12.33
N THR A 167 16.46 -1.86 12.04
CA THR A 167 16.09 -2.52 10.80
C THR A 167 15.41 -3.85 11.07
N LYS A 168 14.56 -4.29 10.15
CA LYS A 168 13.97 -5.62 10.18
C LYS A 168 13.67 -6.11 8.77
N THR A 169 13.64 -7.42 8.56
CA THR A 169 13.32 -8.03 7.27
C THR A 169 11.93 -8.66 7.33
N VAL A 170 11.06 -8.30 6.38
CA VAL A 170 9.70 -8.85 6.22
C VAL A 170 9.52 -9.22 4.75
N GLY A 171 9.13 -10.47 4.48
CA GLY A 171 8.92 -10.93 3.10
C GLY A 171 10.15 -10.76 2.19
N GLY A 172 11.36 -10.91 2.75
CA GLY A 172 12.62 -10.73 2.02
C GLY A 172 13.02 -9.27 1.77
N VAL A 173 12.27 -8.28 2.26
CA VAL A 173 12.63 -6.86 2.18
C VAL A 173 13.07 -6.35 3.54
N THR A 174 14.24 -5.70 3.56
CA THR A 174 14.74 -5.00 4.75
C THR A 174 14.13 -3.60 4.82
N TYR A 175 13.63 -3.24 5.98
CA TYR A 175 13.06 -1.94 6.29
C TYR A 175 13.83 -1.29 7.44
N THR A 176 14.07 0.02 7.34
CA THR A 176 14.37 0.88 8.49
C THR A 176 13.04 1.29 9.12
N TYR A 177 12.94 1.25 10.45
CA TYR A 177 11.66 1.52 11.10
C TYR A 177 11.77 2.23 12.45
N ALA A 178 10.68 2.89 12.84
CA ALA A 178 10.45 3.41 14.19
C ALA A 178 9.06 2.99 14.69
N THR A 179 8.89 2.98 16.01
CA THR A 179 7.65 2.56 16.67
C THR A 179 7.08 3.63 17.62
N PRO A 180 6.73 4.84 17.14
CA PRO A 180 6.12 5.85 18.00
C PRO A 180 4.72 5.44 18.49
N THR A 181 4.39 5.83 19.72
CA THR A 181 3.02 5.82 20.22
C THR A 181 2.28 7.07 19.77
N VAL A 182 1.15 6.91 19.09
CA VAL A 182 0.30 8.02 18.62
C VAL A 182 -0.99 8.05 19.43
N ARG A 183 -1.05 8.97 20.40
CA ARG A 183 -2.22 9.17 21.25
C ARG A 183 -3.40 9.71 20.45
N ALA A 184 -4.61 9.46 20.93
CA ALA A 184 -5.85 10.05 20.40
C ALA A 184 -5.72 11.57 20.18
N GLY A 185 -6.15 12.03 19.01
CA GLY A 185 -6.04 13.42 18.56
C GLY A 185 -4.63 13.89 18.20
N ALA A 186 -3.59 13.07 18.41
CA ALA A 186 -2.22 13.44 18.12
C ALA A 186 -1.80 13.04 16.70
N THR A 187 -0.80 13.76 16.19
CA THR A 187 -0.11 13.44 14.94
C THR A 187 1.35 13.13 15.24
N ALA A 188 1.89 12.12 14.57
CA ALA A 188 3.31 11.81 14.56
C ALA A 188 3.86 11.79 13.13
N VAL A 189 5.11 12.20 12.98
CA VAL A 189 5.85 12.17 11.72
C VAL A 189 7.09 11.32 11.90
N VAL A 190 7.31 10.37 11.01
CA VAL A 190 8.56 9.62 10.92
C VAL A 190 9.20 9.89 9.57
N GLN A 191 10.51 10.14 9.59
CA GLN A 191 11.27 10.39 8.38
C GLN A 191 12.66 9.75 8.45
N VAL A 192 13.13 9.23 7.33
CA VAL A 192 14.46 8.63 7.16
C VAL A 192 15.33 9.49 6.25
N ALA A 193 16.64 9.33 6.39
CA ALA A 193 17.66 9.92 5.52
C ALA A 193 18.94 9.08 5.56
N ASP A 194 19.78 9.26 4.54
CA ASP A 194 21.09 8.60 4.42
C ASP A 194 22.24 9.33 5.11
#